data_AF-A0A252BN39-F1
#
_entry.id   AF-A0A252BN39-F1
#
_cell.length_a   1.000
_cell.length_b   1.000
_cell.length_c   1.000
_cell.angle_alpha   90.00
_cell.angle_beta   90.00
_cell.angle_gamma   90.00
#
_symmetry.space_group_name_H-M   'P 1'
#
loop_
_entity.id
_entity.type
_entity.pdbx_description
1 polymer ?
#
loop_
_entity_poly.entity_id
_entity_poly.type
_entity_poly.pdbx_seq_one_letter_code
_entity_poly.pdbx_strand_id
1 'polypeptide(L)'
;ALDYIQNLPSISVSTTDTSGIQGGQIQNRGLTDSDMGLLIDGAPAQNATYLTEDIDSENLDSVSILPGSTPVDVPATAAAGGVMNEVTHDPSHKFGGMTDFSYGTNNLSREFLRLESGDIGNTGVRSFLSFSNTHARTWVGAGINNRRHLDFGMRKDWQNGSFARFFLSWNNEDSVVNNYPTASQFYTFKHTGQSYGHT
;
A
#
# COMPACT_ATOMS: atom_id res chain seq x y z
N ALA A 1 2.55 -1.65 -2.00
CA ALA A 1 2.63 -3.06 -2.45
C ALA A 1 2.36 -3.25 -3.95
N LEU A 2 1.27 -2.69 -4.48
CA LEU A 2 0.77 -2.96 -5.84
C LEU A 2 1.76 -2.66 -6.97
N ASP A 3 2.62 -1.64 -6.84
CA ASP A 3 3.64 -1.35 -7.86
C ASP A 3 4.80 -2.34 -7.88
N TYR A 4 5.12 -2.98 -6.75
CA TYR A 4 6.20 -3.97 -6.68
C TYR A 4 5.87 -5.24 -7.45
N ILE A 5 4.59 -5.62 -7.49
CA ILE A 5 4.11 -6.87 -8.09
C ILE A 5 3.76 -6.74 -9.57
N GLN A 6 3.63 -5.53 -10.10
CA GLN A 6 3.39 -5.29 -11.54
C GLN A 6 4.50 -5.87 -12.43
N ASN A 7 5.70 -6.02 -11.87
CA ASN A 7 6.85 -6.58 -12.58
C ASN A 7 6.87 -8.12 -12.61
N LEU A 8 5.94 -8.78 -11.90
CA LEU A 8 5.86 -10.23 -11.88
C LEU A 8 5.09 -10.76 -13.11
N PRO A 9 5.53 -11.88 -13.70
CA PRO A 9 4.88 -12.44 -14.88
C PRO A 9 3.45 -12.88 -14.56
N SER A 10 2.54 -12.67 -15.51
CA SER A 10 1.12 -13.06 -15.43
C SER A 10 0.28 -12.31 -14.39
N ILE A 11 0.79 -11.21 -13.84
CA ILE A 11 0.06 -10.31 -12.96
C ILE A 11 -0.23 -9.00 -13.70
N SER A 12 -1.46 -8.55 -13.57
CA SER A 12 -1.91 -7.23 -14.01
C SER A 12 -2.44 -6.49 -12.80
N VAL A 13 -2.04 -5.23 -12.65
CA VAL A 13 -2.56 -4.34 -11.64
C VAL A 13 -3.24 -3.18 -12.33
N SER A 14 -4.44 -2.84 -11.89
CA SER A 14 -5.17 -1.66 -12.34
C SER A 14 -5.46 -0.77 -11.14
N THR A 15 -5.08 0.50 -11.23
CA THR A 15 -5.39 1.49 -10.21
C THR A 15 -6.65 2.26 -10.57
N THR A 16 -7.39 2.70 -9.56
CA THR A 16 -8.61 3.51 -9.75
C THR A 16 -8.28 4.97 -10.07
N ASP A 17 -7.13 5.43 -9.60
CA ASP A 17 -6.66 6.79 -9.74
C ASP A 17 -5.14 6.86 -10.03
N THR A 18 -4.66 8.05 -10.39
CA THR A 18 -3.24 8.26 -10.73
C THR A 18 -2.34 8.42 -9.50
N SER A 19 -2.90 8.66 -8.32
CA SER A 19 -2.12 8.85 -7.09
C SER A 19 -1.97 7.57 -6.28
N GLY A 20 -2.75 6.53 -6.58
CA GLY A 20 -2.75 5.26 -5.85
C GLY A 20 -3.40 5.36 -4.47
N ILE A 21 -3.95 6.52 -4.11
CA ILE A 21 -4.64 6.73 -2.83
C ILE A 21 -5.85 5.81 -2.74
N GLN A 22 -6.65 5.68 -3.81
CA GLN A 22 -7.88 4.88 -3.82
C GLN A 22 -7.63 3.38 -4.05
N GLY A 23 -6.38 2.94 -3.94
CA GLY A 23 -5.96 1.56 -4.16
C GLY A 23 -6.16 1.08 -5.61
N GLY A 24 -6.29 -0.23 -5.75
CA GLY A 24 -6.43 -0.87 -7.04
C GLY A 24 -6.86 -2.33 -6.95
N GLN A 25 -6.89 -2.98 -8.10
CA GLN A 25 -7.23 -4.38 -8.25
C GLN A 25 -6.06 -5.15 -8.84
N ILE A 26 -5.93 -6.40 -8.41
CA ILE A 26 -4.93 -7.34 -8.92
C ILE A 26 -5.66 -8.42 -9.72
N GLN A 27 -5.09 -8.80 -10.86
CA GLN A 27 -5.52 -9.94 -11.65
C GLN A 27 -4.33 -10.86 -11.93
N ASN A 28 -4.47 -12.14 -11.59
CA ASN A 28 -3.46 -13.18 -11.82
C ASN A 28 -4.04 -14.28 -12.71
N ARG A 29 -3.49 -14.47 -13.91
CA ARG A 29 -3.94 -15.48 -14.88
C ARG A 29 -5.47 -15.51 -15.14
N GLY A 30 -6.10 -14.33 -15.14
CA GLY A 30 -7.54 -14.17 -15.41
C GLY A 30 -8.43 -14.25 -14.17
N LEU A 31 -7.88 -14.58 -13.00
CA LEU A 31 -8.57 -14.55 -11.71
C LEU A 31 -8.28 -13.24 -10.98
N THR A 32 -9.23 -12.73 -10.21
CA THR A 32 -9.09 -11.45 -9.49
C THR A 32 -8.60 -11.67 -8.06
N ASP A 33 -8.29 -10.59 -7.36
CA ASP A 33 -7.98 -10.56 -5.93
C ASP A 33 -9.02 -11.27 -5.05
N SER A 34 -10.29 -11.29 -5.46
CA SER A 34 -11.36 -12.03 -4.78
C SER A 34 -11.19 -13.55 -4.82
N ASP A 35 -10.42 -14.07 -5.79
CA ASP A 35 -10.09 -15.49 -5.94
C ASP A 35 -8.68 -15.81 -5.37
N MET A 36 -8.01 -14.82 -4.77
CA MET A 36 -6.66 -14.92 -4.22
C MET A 36 -6.68 -14.88 -2.68
N GLY A 37 -5.70 -15.54 -2.07
CA GLY A 37 -5.43 -15.37 -0.64
C GLY A 37 -4.49 -14.20 -0.45
N LEU A 38 -4.93 -13.13 0.21
CA LEU A 38 -4.09 -11.96 0.51
C LEU A 38 -3.67 -12.00 1.98
N LEU A 39 -2.37 -11.86 2.24
CA LEU A 39 -1.80 -11.95 3.57
C LEU A 39 -0.84 -10.80 3.86
N ILE A 40 -0.81 -10.37 5.12
CA ILE A 40 0.19 -9.46 5.68
C ILE A 40 0.80 -10.15 6.89
N ASP A 41 2.12 -10.40 6.85
CA ASP A 41 2.84 -11.22 7.83
C ASP A 41 2.14 -12.58 8.12
N GLY A 42 1.50 -13.16 7.11
CA GLY A 42 0.74 -14.41 7.21
C GLY A 42 -0.68 -14.29 7.79
N ALA A 43 -1.09 -13.10 8.25
CA ALA A 43 -2.47 -12.84 8.66
C ALA A 43 -3.34 -12.48 7.43
N PRO A 44 -4.60 -12.94 7.34
CA PRO A 44 -5.46 -12.67 6.19
C PRO A 44 -5.87 -11.20 6.12
N ALA A 45 -5.67 -10.60 4.94
CA ALA A 45 -6.16 -9.27 4.56
C ALA A 45 -7.48 -9.39 3.76
N GLN A 46 -8.22 -8.30 3.64
CA GLN A 46 -9.56 -8.30 3.02
C GLN A 46 -9.53 -8.37 1.49
N ASN A 47 -8.99 -7.35 0.82
CA ASN A 47 -8.97 -7.25 -0.63
C ASN A 47 -7.79 -6.37 -1.10
N ALA A 48 -7.50 -6.38 -2.41
CA ALA A 48 -6.36 -5.65 -2.97
C ALA A 48 -6.49 -4.12 -2.82
N THR A 49 -7.71 -3.61 -2.75
CA THR A 49 -7.99 -2.18 -2.58
C THR A 49 -7.44 -1.67 -1.24
N TYR A 50 -7.60 -2.46 -0.17
CA TYR A 50 -7.16 -2.07 1.18
C TYR A 50 -5.69 -2.37 1.46
N LEU A 51 -4.98 -3.14 0.62
CA LEU A 51 -3.55 -3.42 0.84
C LEU A 51 -2.71 -2.15 0.89
N THR A 52 -3.06 -1.15 0.07
CA THR A 52 -2.39 0.14 0.14
C THR A 52 -2.68 0.87 1.44
N GLU A 53 -3.84 0.65 2.08
CA GLU A 53 -4.26 1.23 3.35
C GLU A 53 -3.67 0.52 4.57
N ASP A 54 -3.34 -0.77 4.47
CA ASP A 54 -2.84 -1.58 5.59
C ASP A 54 -1.37 -1.27 5.92
N ILE A 55 -0.55 -0.91 4.93
CA ILE A 55 0.87 -0.57 5.13
C ILE A 55 1.43 0.31 4.00
N ASP A 56 2.29 1.27 4.35
CA ASP A 56 3.01 2.06 3.35
C ASP A 56 4.06 1.24 2.58
N SER A 57 4.26 1.54 1.29
CA SER A 57 5.19 0.80 0.42
C SER A 57 6.64 0.84 0.87
N GLU A 58 7.05 1.88 1.59
CA GLU A 58 8.38 2.04 2.16
C GLU A 58 8.60 1.12 3.37
N ASN A 59 7.52 0.64 3.97
CA ASN A 59 7.50 -0.27 5.13
C ASN A 59 7.27 -1.73 4.73
N LEU A 60 7.38 -2.06 3.45
CA LEU A 60 7.35 -3.43 2.96
C LEU A 60 8.76 -3.92 2.68
N ASP A 61 9.18 -4.99 3.35
CA ASP A 61 10.46 -5.65 3.07
C ASP A 61 10.37 -6.55 1.84
N SER A 62 9.20 -7.18 1.63
CA SER A 62 8.96 -7.98 0.44
C SER A 62 7.48 -8.15 0.17
N VAL A 63 7.16 -8.37 -1.12
CA VAL A 63 5.87 -8.86 -1.56
C VAL A 63 6.12 -10.10 -2.41
N SER A 64 5.44 -11.19 -2.09
CA SER A 64 5.59 -12.47 -2.76
C SER A 64 4.25 -12.99 -3.23
N ILE A 65 4.23 -13.64 -4.38
CA ILE A 65 3.03 -14.30 -4.91
C ILE A 65 3.39 -15.73 -5.23
N LEU A 66 2.64 -16.65 -4.65
CA LEU A 66 2.69 -18.08 -4.94
C LEU A 66 1.59 -18.41 -5.96
N PRO A 67 1.95 -18.63 -7.23
CA PRO A 67 1.00 -19.04 -8.25
C PRO A 67 0.49 -20.47 -8.01
N GLY A 68 -0.82 -20.69 -8.11
CA GLY A 68 -1.42 -22.02 -8.05
C GLY A 68 -2.37 -22.19 -6.88
N SER A 69 -2.58 -23.43 -6.44
CA SER A 69 -3.51 -23.74 -5.33
C SER A 69 -2.98 -23.27 -3.97
N THR A 70 -3.90 -22.97 -3.05
CA THR A 70 -3.59 -22.57 -1.67
C THR A 70 -2.65 -23.57 -0.98
N PRO A 71 -1.53 -23.12 -0.41
CA PRO A 71 -0.78 -23.89 0.57
C PRO A 71 -1.70 -24.30 1.75
N VAL A 72 -1.56 -25.51 2.26
CA VAL A 72 -2.41 -26.05 3.35
C VAL A 72 -2.21 -25.34 4.70
N ASP A 73 -1.16 -24.54 4.81
CA ASP A 73 -0.72 -23.82 6.00
C ASP A 73 -1.17 -22.35 6.05
N VAL A 74 -1.97 -21.90 5.08
CA VAL A 74 -2.48 -20.53 5.00
C VAL A 74 -3.99 -20.48 5.30
N PRO A 75 -4.46 -19.56 6.16
CA PRO A 75 -5.88 -19.39 6.47
C PRO A 75 -6.65 -18.65 5.35
N ALA A 76 -6.56 -19.10 4.10
CA ALA A 76 -7.24 -18.49 2.96
C ALA A 76 -8.48 -19.29 2.56
N THR A 77 -9.63 -18.60 2.42
CA THR A 77 -10.91 -19.18 1.99
C THR A 77 -11.01 -19.33 0.47
N ALA A 78 -10.23 -18.56 -0.28
CA ALA A 78 -10.06 -18.65 -1.72
C ALA A 78 -8.59 -18.41 -2.06
N ALA A 79 -7.98 -19.26 -2.90
CA ALA A 79 -6.67 -19.00 -3.49
C ALA A 79 -6.51 -19.72 -4.83
N ALA A 80 -7.59 -19.83 -5.61
CA ALA A 80 -7.53 -20.34 -6.98
C ALA A 80 -6.60 -19.47 -7.85
N GLY A 81 -6.54 -18.17 -7.56
CA GLY A 81 -5.61 -17.21 -8.15
C GLY A 81 -4.22 -17.17 -7.52
N GLY A 82 -3.93 -18.05 -6.56
CA GLY A 82 -2.69 -18.04 -5.78
C GLY A 82 -2.79 -17.25 -4.48
N VAL A 83 -1.67 -17.22 -3.75
CA VAL A 83 -1.55 -16.50 -2.47
C VAL A 83 -0.53 -15.40 -2.61
N MET A 84 -0.91 -14.18 -2.24
CA MET A 84 -0.02 -13.05 -2.06
C MET A 84 0.30 -12.90 -0.58
N ASN A 85 1.58 -12.72 -0.25
CA ASN A 85 2.02 -12.39 1.10
C ASN A 85 2.94 -11.18 1.08
N GLU A 86 2.54 -10.17 1.85
CA GLU A 86 3.30 -8.97 2.16
C GLU A 86 4.02 -9.16 3.50
N VAL A 87 5.30 -8.79 3.54
CA VAL A 87 6.10 -8.84 4.76
C VAL A 87 6.39 -7.43 5.21
N THR A 88 5.94 -7.09 6.42
CA THR A 88 6.17 -5.77 7.01
C THR A 88 7.64 -5.59 7.38
N HIS A 89 8.09 -4.34 7.41
CA HIS A 89 9.47 -3.98 7.71
C HIS A 89 9.92 -4.53 9.08
N ASP A 90 11.07 -5.20 9.11
CA ASP A 90 11.73 -5.56 10.36
C ASP A 90 12.60 -4.37 10.85
N PRO A 91 12.35 -3.77 12.04
CA PRO A 91 13.08 -2.60 12.49
C PRO A 91 14.60 -2.78 12.45
N SER A 92 15.35 -1.73 12.10
CA SER A 92 16.80 -1.81 11.93
C SER A 92 17.54 -2.02 13.26
N HIS A 93 18.69 -2.68 13.23
CA HIS A 93 19.62 -2.74 14.36
C HIS A 93 20.35 -1.42 14.62
N LYS A 94 20.33 -0.48 13.66
CA LYS A 94 21.01 0.81 13.78
C LYS A 94 20.00 1.94 13.90
N PHE A 95 20.27 2.87 14.81
CA PHE A 95 19.53 4.12 14.88
C PHE A 95 19.66 4.88 13.56
N GLY A 96 18.55 5.40 13.06
CA GLY A 96 18.51 6.08 11.78
C GLY A 96 17.09 6.32 11.31
N GLY A 97 16.91 6.30 10.00
CA GLY A 97 15.60 6.50 9.41
C GLY A 97 15.68 6.61 7.89
N MET A 98 14.52 6.79 7.30
CA MET A 98 14.34 7.01 5.87
C MET A 98 13.37 8.17 5.69
N THR A 99 13.60 8.98 4.68
CA THR A 99 12.60 9.94 4.20
C THR A 99 12.46 9.78 2.71
N ASP A 100 11.23 9.92 2.23
CA ASP A 100 10.92 9.96 0.81
C ASP A 100 10.03 11.17 0.52
N PHE A 101 10.26 11.79 -0.63
CA PHE A 101 9.46 12.89 -1.12
C PHE A 101 9.19 12.71 -2.61
N SER A 102 7.92 12.83 -2.98
CA SER A 102 7.47 12.70 -4.36
C SER A 102 6.53 13.85 -4.72
N TYR A 103 6.65 14.35 -5.95
CA TYR A 103 5.76 15.37 -6.50
C TYR A 103 5.47 15.08 -7.98
N GLY A 104 4.32 15.51 -8.49
CA GLY A 104 3.95 15.18 -9.86
C GLY A 104 2.69 15.86 -10.40
N THR A 105 2.17 15.29 -11.48
CA THR A 105 0.94 15.74 -12.13
C THR A 105 -0.25 15.68 -11.19
N ASN A 106 -1.30 16.45 -11.51
CA ASN A 106 -2.51 16.58 -10.67
C ASN A 106 -2.23 17.19 -9.29
N ASN A 107 -1.19 18.01 -9.15
CA ASN A 107 -0.78 18.58 -7.86
C ASN A 107 -0.51 17.47 -6.82
N LEU A 108 0.11 16.38 -7.26
CA LEU A 108 0.55 15.30 -6.40
C LEU A 108 1.72 15.81 -5.54
N SER A 109 1.64 15.60 -4.24
CA SER A 109 2.74 15.68 -3.30
C SER A 109 2.62 14.57 -2.25
N ARG A 110 3.69 13.84 -2.01
CA ARG A 110 3.79 12.82 -0.97
C ARG A 110 5.04 13.04 -0.15
N GLU A 111 4.87 12.98 1.16
CA GLU A 111 5.94 13.05 2.15
C GLU A 111 5.89 11.78 2.99
N PHE A 112 7.05 11.16 3.19
CA PHE A 112 7.22 10.00 4.05
C PHE A 112 8.42 10.20 4.97
N LEU A 113 8.27 9.80 6.22
CA LEU A 113 9.34 9.75 7.20
C LEU A 113 9.20 8.48 8.03
N ARG A 114 10.31 7.74 8.17
CA ARG A 114 10.46 6.65 9.13
C ARG A 114 11.66 6.91 10.03
N LEU A 115 11.48 6.68 11.32
CA LEU A 115 12.53 6.73 12.32
C LEU A 115 12.72 5.35 12.92
N GLU A 116 13.97 4.91 13.00
CA GLU A 116 14.42 3.64 13.56
C GLU A 116 15.09 3.90 14.91
N SER A 117 14.70 3.16 15.95
CA SER A 117 15.36 3.25 17.25
C SER A 117 16.74 2.60 17.26
N GLY A 118 17.00 1.65 16.36
CA GLY A 118 18.15 0.76 16.47
C GLY A 118 17.99 -0.21 17.65
N ASP A 119 19.08 -0.88 18.01
CA ASP A 119 19.11 -1.69 19.22
C ASP A 119 18.98 -0.79 20.46
N ILE A 120 17.89 -0.95 21.22
CA ILE A 120 17.65 -0.22 22.46
C ILE A 120 18.50 -0.82 23.58
N GLY A 121 19.75 -0.36 23.68
CA GLY A 121 20.73 -0.90 24.62
C GLY A 121 20.92 -2.40 24.45
N ASN A 122 21.05 -3.13 25.57
CA ASN A 122 21.16 -4.60 25.56
C ASN A 122 19.81 -5.30 25.75
N THR A 123 18.70 -4.60 25.51
CA THR A 123 17.37 -5.18 25.73
C THR A 123 16.98 -6.17 24.64
N GLY A 124 17.60 -6.12 23.46
CA GLY A 124 17.12 -6.87 22.29
C GLY A 124 15.79 -6.35 21.74
N VAL A 125 15.38 -5.13 22.12
CA VAL A 125 14.23 -4.44 21.55
C VAL A 125 14.70 -3.49 20.46
N ARG A 126 13.97 -3.47 19.35
CA ARG A 126 14.10 -2.51 18.25
C ARG A 126 12.71 -2.15 17.74
N SER A 127 12.56 -0.93 17.24
CA SER A 127 11.27 -0.40 16.80
C SER A 127 11.42 0.67 15.73
N PHE A 128 10.39 0.84 14.92
CA PHE A 128 10.25 1.97 14.03
C PHE A 128 8.90 2.66 14.21
N LEU A 129 8.86 3.93 13.86
CA LEU A 129 7.63 4.69 13.67
C LEU A 129 7.75 5.42 12.34
N SER A 130 6.72 5.34 11.51
CA SER A 130 6.64 6.11 10.29
C SER A 130 5.35 6.90 10.18
N PHE A 131 5.42 7.96 9.39
CA PHE A 131 4.29 8.78 9.03
C PHE A 131 4.39 9.15 7.55
N SER A 132 3.26 9.10 6.86
CA SER A 132 3.13 9.64 5.51
C SER A 132 1.92 10.54 5.36
N ASN A 133 2.06 11.52 4.47
CA ASN A 133 1.00 12.42 4.07
C ASN A 133 1.05 12.56 2.55
N THR A 134 -0.04 12.14 1.91
CA THR A 134 -0.20 12.18 0.45
C THR A 134 -1.36 13.09 0.10
N HIS A 135 -1.14 13.96 -0.87
CA HIS A 135 -2.13 14.89 -1.41
C HIS A 135 -2.12 14.79 -2.93
N ALA A 136 -3.28 14.66 -3.55
CA ALA A 136 -3.41 14.67 -5.01
C ALA A 136 -4.79 15.16 -5.43
N ARG A 137 -4.88 15.88 -6.56
CA ARG A 137 -6.17 16.13 -7.21
C ARG A 137 -6.59 14.92 -8.03
N THR A 138 -7.89 14.75 -8.18
CA THR A 138 -8.43 13.73 -9.07
C THR A 138 -7.99 14.01 -10.51
N TRP A 139 -7.66 12.94 -11.25
CA TRP A 139 -7.21 13.05 -12.64
C TRP A 139 -8.31 13.59 -13.58
N VAL A 140 -9.58 13.39 -13.21
CA VAL A 140 -10.76 13.91 -13.90
C VAL A 140 -11.75 14.45 -12.86
N GLY A 141 -12.25 15.67 -13.09
CA GLY A 141 -13.25 16.32 -12.25
C GLY A 141 -12.66 17.15 -11.09
N ALA A 142 -13.56 17.74 -10.31
CA ALA A 142 -13.22 18.48 -9.10
C ALA A 142 -12.85 17.52 -7.96
N GLY A 143 -11.85 17.88 -7.17
CA GLY A 143 -11.60 17.20 -5.90
C GLY A 143 -10.14 17.10 -5.55
N ILE A 144 -9.93 16.86 -4.26
CA ILE A 144 -8.63 16.61 -3.65
C ILE A 144 -8.79 15.35 -2.82
N ASN A 145 -7.90 14.39 -3.08
CA ASN A 145 -7.73 13.20 -2.27
C ASN A 145 -6.57 13.46 -1.31
N ASN A 146 -6.77 13.13 -0.04
CA ASN A 146 -5.74 13.19 0.98
C ASN A 146 -5.66 11.86 1.69
N ARG A 147 -4.45 11.48 2.06
CA ARG A 147 -4.22 10.29 2.85
C ARG A 147 -3.13 10.52 3.87
N ARG A 148 -3.40 10.14 5.12
CA ARG A 148 -2.45 10.14 6.22
C ARG A 148 -2.31 8.72 6.73
N HIS A 149 -1.08 8.29 6.87
CA HIS A 149 -0.76 6.95 7.34
C HIS A 149 0.25 7.01 8.46
N LEU A 150 0.07 6.17 9.48
CA LEU A 150 1.03 5.95 10.54
C LEU A 150 1.22 4.46 10.72
N ASP A 151 2.48 4.01 10.66
CA ASP A 151 2.85 2.64 10.97
C ASP A 151 3.81 2.61 12.15
N PHE A 152 3.62 1.64 13.02
CA PHE A 152 4.52 1.33 14.13
C PHE A 152 4.87 -0.14 14.11
N GLY A 153 6.17 -0.43 14.10
CA GLY A 153 6.69 -1.78 14.23
C GLY A 153 7.60 -1.91 15.43
N MET A 154 7.54 -3.05 16.11
CA MET A 154 8.41 -3.38 17.23
C MET A 154 8.79 -4.85 17.16
N ARG A 155 10.06 -5.13 17.45
CA ARG A 155 10.57 -6.48 17.60
C ARG A 155 11.35 -6.63 18.90
N LYS A 156 11.18 -7.79 19.53
CA LYS A 156 11.95 -8.25 20.67
C LYS A 156 12.65 -9.55 20.31
N ASP A 157 13.97 -9.58 20.43
CA ASP A 157 14.79 -10.76 20.32
C ASP A 157 15.28 -11.20 21.72
N TRP A 158 15.23 -12.49 22.01
CA TRP A 158 15.72 -13.08 23.27
C TRP A 158 17.00 -13.89 23.03
N GLN A 159 17.83 -14.03 24.07
CA GLN A 159 19.12 -14.72 23.98
C GLN A 159 19.02 -16.20 23.60
N ASN A 160 17.86 -16.82 23.81
CA ASN A 160 17.58 -18.19 23.42
C ASN A 160 17.23 -18.35 21.92
N GLY A 161 17.28 -17.26 21.14
CA GLY A 161 16.94 -17.24 19.71
C GLY A 161 15.45 -17.07 19.40
N SER A 162 14.59 -16.99 20.41
CA SER A 162 13.18 -16.65 20.20
C SER A 162 13.02 -15.16 19.88
N PHE A 163 11.93 -14.81 19.18
CA PHE A 163 11.57 -13.43 18.90
C PHE A 163 10.06 -13.21 18.93
N ALA A 164 9.64 -11.97 19.09
CA ALA A 164 8.26 -11.52 18.98
C ALA A 164 8.24 -10.24 18.14
N ARG A 165 7.24 -10.13 17.26
CA ARG A 165 6.99 -8.96 16.42
C ARG A 165 5.61 -8.40 16.73
N PHE A 166 5.52 -7.09 16.72
CA PHE A 166 4.28 -6.33 16.84
C PHE A 166 4.25 -5.29 15.74
N PHE A 167 3.12 -5.19 15.05
CA PHE A 167 2.88 -4.21 14.01
C PHE A 167 1.51 -3.57 14.23
N LEU A 168 1.44 -2.27 14.00
CA LEU A 168 0.24 -1.47 14.09
C LEU A 168 0.25 -0.47 12.94
N SER A 169 -0.87 -0.39 12.23
CA SER A 169 -1.11 0.60 11.19
C SER A 169 -2.36 1.41 11.53
N TRP A 170 -2.34 2.71 11.17
CA TRP A 170 -3.48 3.60 11.19
C TRP A 170 -3.54 4.40 9.90
N ASN A 171 -4.60 4.20 9.13
CA ASN A 171 -4.87 4.92 7.90
C ASN A 171 -6.07 5.87 8.05
N ASN A 172 -5.94 7.08 7.52
CA ASN A 172 -7.05 8.00 7.32
C ASN A 172 -6.99 8.54 5.89
N GLU A 173 -8.04 8.23 5.15
CA GLU A 173 -8.19 8.62 3.76
C GLU A 173 -9.45 9.46 3.58
N ASP A 174 -9.27 10.63 2.97
CA ASP A 174 -10.34 11.50 2.51
C ASP A 174 -10.25 11.57 0.98
N SER A 175 -11.02 10.73 0.30
CA SER A 175 -11.09 10.66 -1.15
C SER A 175 -12.44 11.18 -1.66
N VAL A 176 -12.42 11.87 -2.81
CA VAL A 176 -13.65 12.33 -3.45
C VAL A 176 -14.31 11.21 -4.25
N VAL A 177 -15.65 11.18 -4.23
CA VAL A 177 -16.42 10.32 -5.14
C VAL A 177 -16.33 10.90 -6.54
N ASN A 178 -15.96 10.06 -7.52
CA ASN A 178 -15.88 10.46 -8.92
C ASN A 178 -17.19 11.05 -9.41
N ASN A 179 -17.18 12.33 -9.77
CA ASN A 179 -18.30 12.98 -10.43
C ASN A 179 -18.14 12.85 -11.94
N TYR A 180 -18.96 12.03 -12.60
CA TYR A 180 -18.84 11.79 -14.04
C TYR A 180 -19.16 13.04 -14.87
N PRO A 181 -18.43 13.28 -15.98
CA PRO A 181 -18.66 14.46 -16.80
C PRO A 181 -20.01 14.37 -17.51
N THR A 182 -20.67 15.52 -17.67
CA THR A 182 -21.68 15.67 -18.72
C THR A 182 -21.04 15.55 -20.10
N ALA A 183 -21.81 15.22 -21.13
CA ALA A 183 -21.31 15.13 -22.50
C ALA A 183 -20.54 16.39 -22.93
N SER A 184 -21.04 17.58 -22.58
CA SER A 184 -20.38 18.86 -22.87
C SER A 184 -19.00 19.00 -22.20
N GLN A 185 -18.91 18.65 -20.92
CA GLN A 185 -17.64 18.67 -20.17
C GLN A 185 -16.63 17.66 -20.72
N PHE A 186 -17.09 16.47 -21.11
CA PHE A 186 -16.26 15.45 -21.74
C PHE A 186 -15.69 15.93 -23.08
N TYR A 187 -16.53 16.47 -23.97
CA TYR A 187 -16.05 17.00 -25.26
C TYR A 187 -15.10 18.19 -25.07
N THR A 188 -15.36 19.05 -24.08
CA THR A 188 -14.45 20.15 -23.74
C THR A 188 -13.08 19.61 -23.32
N PHE A 189 -13.03 18.68 -22.36
CA PHE A 189 -11.79 18.03 -21.93
C PHE A 189 -11.04 17.36 -23.09
N LYS A 190 -11.77 16.63 -23.97
CA LYS A 190 -11.18 15.97 -25.14
C LYS A 190 -10.51 16.95 -26.11
N HIS A 191 -11.07 18.15 -26.27
CA HIS A 191 -10.56 19.15 -27.22
C HIS A 191 -9.50 20.08 -26.63
N THR A 192 -9.55 20.36 -25.33
CA THR A 192 -8.71 21.40 -24.70
C THR A 192 -7.76 20.85 -23.64
N GLY A 193 -7.94 19.60 -23.21
CA GLY A 193 -7.25 19.02 -22.05
C GLY A 193 -7.67 19.62 -20.70
N GLN A 194 -8.62 20.57 -20.69
CA GLN A 194 -9.09 21.20 -19.45
C GLN A 194 -10.14 20.34 -18.77
N SER A 195 -9.77 19.77 -17.61
CA SER A 195 -10.69 19.00 -16.77
C SER A 195 -11.67 19.95 -16.05
N TYR A 196 -12.88 19.46 -15.78
CA TYR A 196 -13.96 20.25 -15.20
C TYR A 196 -13.82 20.33 -13.68
N GLY A 197 -14.19 21.47 -13.10
CA GLY A 197 -14.28 21.61 -11.64
C GLY A 197 -12.94 21.72 -10.89
N HIS A 198 -11.82 21.84 -11.60
CA HIS A 198 -10.60 22.42 -11.00
C HIS A 198 -10.77 23.95 -10.97
N THR A 199 -11.20 24.49 -9.83
CA THR A 199 -11.08 25.92 -9.51
C THR A 199 -9.74 26.23 -8.91
#